data_AF-A0A0C2GQI2-F1
#
_entry.id   AF-A0A0C2GQI2-F1
#
_cell.length_a   1.000
_cell.length_b   1.000
_cell.length_c   1.000
_cell.angle_alpha   90.00
_cell.angle_beta   90.00
_cell.angle_gamma   90.00
#
_symmetry.space_group_name_H-M   'P 1'
#
loop_
_entity.id
_entity.type
_entity.pdbx_description
1 polymer ?
#
loop_
_entity_poly.entity_id
_entity_poly.type
_entity_poly.pdbx_seq_one_letter_code
_entity_poly.pdbx_strand_id
1 'polypeptide(L)'
;MKSIVSSQLQVNLAQEAENSINIAHELSKLRDINSDAHRKLEQAYDTIRELSCSRQGGVLDAAVQVDDTSMIEHIHSLQQELIESHNRQADHENTIRECKIRISELEAANKRLREHEPFEGVAGLQEELISVKMREAESNLAVKEMRQRLAELEQHWAKYVHMRTFEPNVTTAESNEATSNDSSNSTSLSVNSARARLAKITASFIGGSSDGDDGCVTIRELEDQLMGVRIKEVDNLAELKEMRQKVMELETQNHVCTNQIRRQDEEMKRVREEIEAVQKVRRELEASLRQERQRCAQRESELNEQCIMERLKYSEAMQSIQDLRQMITQLELKKAEGWTQNQLRGTSVCEVDDDSVSLQTSHLSIGSNGDVFSLGSEDMNALVADMTVKVPVLDELLEEGSNTETEDRRPKVCG
;
A
#
# COMPACT_ATOMS: atom_id res chain seq x y z
N MET A 1 134.07 -44.63 -27.07
CA MET A 1 133.12 -44.64 -25.93
C MET A 1 132.56 -43.26 -25.61
N LYS A 2 133.34 -42.28 -25.09
CA LYS A 2 132.80 -40.96 -24.65
C LYS A 2 131.86 -40.25 -25.65
N SER A 3 132.20 -40.22 -26.94
CA SER A 3 131.35 -39.60 -27.98
C SER A 3 129.95 -40.25 -28.11
N ILE A 4 129.88 -41.59 -28.10
CA ILE A 4 128.61 -42.34 -28.23
C ILE A 4 127.70 -42.10 -27.02
N VAL A 5 128.27 -42.07 -25.81
CA VAL A 5 127.51 -41.75 -24.58
C VAL A 5 126.98 -40.32 -24.62
N SER A 6 127.76 -39.37 -25.16
CA SER A 6 127.32 -37.98 -25.35
C SER A 6 126.17 -37.86 -26.35
N SER A 7 126.23 -38.58 -27.48
CA SER A 7 125.15 -38.58 -28.47
C SER A 7 123.88 -39.26 -27.94
N GLN A 8 123.99 -40.38 -27.22
CA GLN A 8 122.84 -41.04 -26.61
C GLN A 8 122.18 -40.14 -25.54
N LEU A 9 122.98 -39.42 -24.75
CA LEU A 9 122.48 -38.45 -23.78
C LEU A 9 121.75 -37.28 -24.47
N GLN A 10 122.28 -36.78 -25.59
CA GLN A 10 121.61 -35.74 -26.40
C GLN A 10 120.28 -36.22 -27.01
N VAL A 11 120.23 -37.45 -27.55
CA VAL A 11 118.99 -38.04 -28.08
C VAL A 11 117.96 -38.23 -26.97
N ASN A 12 118.36 -38.76 -25.81
CA ASN A 12 117.46 -38.91 -24.66
C ASN A 12 116.94 -37.55 -24.17
N LEU A 13 117.81 -36.53 -24.07
CA LEU A 13 117.42 -35.18 -23.64
C LEU A 13 116.48 -34.50 -24.66
N ALA A 14 116.70 -34.74 -25.96
CA ALA A 14 115.80 -34.26 -27.02
C ALA A 14 114.43 -34.96 -26.97
N GLN A 15 114.40 -36.28 -26.74
CA GLN A 15 113.16 -37.04 -26.60
C GLN A 15 112.38 -36.64 -25.33
N GLU A 16 113.09 -36.37 -24.23
CA GLU A 16 112.49 -35.88 -22.98
C GLU A 16 111.94 -34.46 -23.14
N ALA A 17 112.62 -33.59 -23.90
CA ALA A 17 112.11 -32.27 -24.27
C ALA A 17 110.89 -32.36 -25.20
N GLU A 18 110.89 -33.23 -26.20
CA GLU A 18 109.74 -33.47 -27.09
C GLU A 18 108.53 -34.01 -26.30
N ASN A 19 108.73 -34.98 -25.42
CA ASN A 19 107.70 -35.51 -24.54
C ASN A 19 107.14 -34.42 -23.60
N SER A 20 108.01 -33.56 -23.05
CA SER A 20 107.61 -32.41 -22.22
C SER A 20 106.77 -31.39 -23.00
N ILE A 21 107.12 -31.12 -24.26
CA ILE A 21 106.36 -30.24 -25.15
C ILE A 21 104.99 -30.85 -25.51
N ASN A 22 104.94 -32.15 -25.81
CA ASN A 22 103.69 -32.85 -26.10
C ASN A 22 102.74 -32.86 -24.88
N ILE A 23 103.26 -33.17 -23.69
CA ILE A 23 102.50 -33.09 -22.43
C ILE A 23 102.02 -31.64 -22.18
N ALA A 24 102.85 -30.63 -22.41
CA ALA A 24 102.46 -29.24 -22.26
C ALA A 24 101.34 -28.83 -23.25
N HIS A 25 101.39 -29.32 -24.50
CA HIS A 25 100.33 -29.10 -25.48
C HIS A 25 99.02 -29.78 -25.07
N GLU A 26 99.08 -31.05 -24.65
CA GLU A 26 97.89 -31.78 -24.18
C GLU A 26 97.26 -31.11 -22.95
N LEU A 27 98.07 -30.67 -21.98
CA LEU A 27 97.62 -29.91 -20.82
C LEU A 27 96.98 -28.57 -21.21
N SER A 28 97.51 -27.86 -22.23
CA SER A 28 96.86 -26.65 -22.75
C SER A 28 95.49 -26.97 -23.34
N LYS A 29 95.41 -28.00 -24.20
CA LYS A 29 94.16 -28.42 -24.85
C LYS A 29 93.11 -28.86 -23.82
N LEU A 30 93.52 -29.56 -22.77
CA LEU A 30 92.65 -29.95 -21.66
C LEU A 30 92.18 -28.73 -20.83
N ARG A 31 93.06 -27.74 -20.62
CA ARG A 31 92.68 -26.47 -19.97
C ARG A 31 91.64 -25.70 -20.80
N ASP A 32 91.82 -25.63 -22.12
CA ASP A 32 90.89 -24.95 -23.02
C ASP A 32 89.52 -25.64 -22.98
N ILE A 33 89.47 -26.96 -23.14
CA ILE A 33 88.24 -27.77 -23.04
C ILE A 33 87.55 -27.60 -21.69
N ASN A 34 88.30 -27.57 -20.59
CA ASN A 34 87.75 -27.36 -19.24
C ASN A 34 87.16 -25.95 -19.08
N SER A 35 87.84 -24.91 -19.61
CA SER A 35 87.30 -23.54 -19.59
C SER A 35 85.99 -23.42 -20.37
N ASP A 36 85.88 -24.10 -21.51
CA ASP A 36 84.65 -24.13 -22.32
C ASP A 36 83.53 -24.94 -21.65
N ALA A 37 83.86 -25.99 -20.91
CA ALA A 37 82.90 -26.74 -20.11
C ALA A 37 82.34 -25.89 -18.95
N HIS A 38 83.19 -25.15 -18.24
CA HIS A 38 82.77 -24.19 -17.21
C HIS A 38 81.86 -23.09 -17.79
N ARG A 39 82.22 -22.50 -18.94
CA ARG A 39 81.41 -21.49 -19.62
C ARG A 39 80.02 -22.01 -20.01
N LYS A 40 79.93 -23.26 -20.50
CA LYS A 40 78.64 -23.91 -20.81
C LYS A 40 77.81 -24.21 -19.57
N LEU A 41 78.44 -24.58 -18.45
CA LEU A 41 77.75 -24.77 -17.17
C LEU A 41 77.18 -23.44 -16.65
N GLU A 42 77.94 -22.35 -16.73
CA GLU A 42 77.48 -21.01 -16.31
C GLU A 42 76.26 -20.57 -17.14
N GLN A 43 76.32 -20.71 -18.48
CA GLN A 43 75.18 -20.48 -19.37
C GLN A 43 73.96 -21.35 -19.05
N ALA A 44 74.18 -22.62 -18.66
CA ALA A 44 73.10 -23.51 -18.22
C ALA A 44 72.50 -23.07 -16.87
N TYR A 45 73.31 -22.60 -15.92
CA TYR A 45 72.81 -22.07 -14.66
C TYR A 45 72.04 -20.75 -14.83
N ASP A 46 72.49 -19.87 -15.73
CA ASP A 46 71.80 -18.62 -16.02
C ASP A 46 70.47 -18.87 -16.73
N THR A 47 70.43 -19.76 -17.73
CA THR A 47 69.15 -20.16 -18.37
C THR A 47 68.22 -20.89 -17.40
N ILE A 48 68.71 -21.73 -16.48
CA ILE A 48 67.89 -22.30 -15.40
C ILE A 48 67.36 -21.20 -14.47
N ARG A 49 68.15 -20.16 -14.16
CA ARG A 49 67.72 -19.03 -13.33
C ARG A 49 66.64 -18.20 -14.05
N GLU A 50 66.85 -17.87 -15.32
CA GLU A 50 65.87 -17.18 -16.16
C GLU A 50 64.56 -17.97 -16.29
N LEU A 51 64.64 -19.28 -16.57
CA LEU A 51 63.47 -20.16 -16.63
C LEU A 51 62.79 -20.31 -15.27
N SER A 52 63.52 -20.29 -14.15
CA SER A 52 62.94 -20.34 -12.81
C SER A 52 62.21 -19.04 -12.46
N CYS A 53 62.82 -17.89 -12.72
CA CYS A 53 62.18 -16.57 -12.57
C CYS A 53 60.97 -16.42 -13.49
N SER A 54 61.09 -16.85 -14.75
CA SER A 54 60.01 -16.83 -15.75
C SER A 54 58.86 -17.77 -15.36
N ARG A 55 59.14 -18.98 -14.87
CA ARG A 55 58.10 -19.90 -14.37
C ARG A 55 57.44 -19.40 -13.08
N GLN A 56 58.16 -18.61 -12.27
CA GLN A 56 57.63 -18.02 -11.04
C GLN A 56 56.85 -16.72 -11.27
N GLY A 57 57.14 -15.98 -12.36
CA GLY A 57 56.39 -14.79 -12.76
C GLY A 57 55.31 -15.00 -13.84
N GLY A 58 55.37 -16.10 -14.61
CA GLY A 58 54.55 -16.28 -15.83
C GLY A 58 53.46 -17.35 -15.77
N VAL A 59 53.39 -18.17 -14.71
CA VAL A 59 52.47 -19.33 -14.65
C VAL A 59 51.32 -19.15 -13.65
N LEU A 60 51.31 -18.07 -12.86
CA LEU A 60 50.27 -17.83 -11.83
C LEU A 60 49.45 -16.54 -12.02
N ASP A 61 49.92 -15.54 -12.77
CA ASP A 61 49.37 -14.16 -12.70
C ASP A 61 48.68 -13.65 -13.99
N ALA A 62 48.82 -14.35 -15.12
CA ALA A 62 48.44 -13.82 -16.44
C ALA A 62 47.10 -14.35 -17.01
N ALA A 63 46.36 -15.18 -16.27
CA ALA A 63 45.11 -15.78 -16.72
C ALA A 63 44.08 -15.93 -15.58
N VAL A 64 43.38 -14.84 -15.28
CA VAL A 64 42.11 -14.82 -14.52
C VAL A 64 42.15 -15.61 -13.20
N GLN A 65 43.06 -15.26 -12.30
CA GLN A 65 42.83 -15.52 -10.89
C GLN A 65 41.92 -14.42 -10.34
N VAL A 66 40.66 -14.78 -10.07
CA VAL A 66 39.90 -14.10 -9.03
C VAL A 66 40.63 -14.44 -7.74
N ASP A 67 41.31 -13.46 -7.15
CA ASP A 67 41.92 -13.57 -5.83
C ASP A 67 40.91 -14.19 -4.84
N ASP A 68 41.34 -15.19 -4.08
CA ASP A 68 40.50 -15.83 -3.05
C ASP A 68 39.88 -14.78 -2.12
N THR A 69 40.60 -13.68 -1.84
CA THR A 69 40.10 -12.51 -1.10
C THR A 69 38.91 -11.85 -1.79
N SER A 70 38.99 -11.60 -3.10
CA SER A 70 37.91 -11.02 -3.89
C SER A 70 36.70 -11.96 -4.01
N MET A 71 36.94 -13.27 -4.08
CA MET A 71 35.86 -14.27 -4.06
C MET A 71 35.15 -14.29 -2.69
N ILE A 72 35.90 -14.22 -1.60
CA ILE A 72 35.38 -14.14 -0.23
C ILE A 72 34.59 -12.83 -0.02
N GLU A 73 35.08 -11.70 -0.51
CA GLU A 73 34.37 -10.41 -0.48
C GLU A 73 33.05 -10.47 -1.26
N HIS A 74 33.04 -11.08 -2.46
CA HIS A 74 31.81 -11.25 -3.24
C HIS A 74 30.80 -12.17 -2.54
N ILE A 75 31.25 -13.28 -1.96
CA ILE A 75 30.41 -14.18 -1.15
C ILE A 75 29.83 -13.44 0.06
N HIS A 76 30.63 -12.61 0.75
CA HIS A 76 30.15 -11.78 1.86
C HIS A 76 29.13 -10.72 1.40
N SER A 77 29.33 -10.10 0.23
CA SER A 77 28.36 -9.15 -0.36
C SER A 77 27.02 -9.84 -0.66
N LEU A 78 27.05 -11.03 -1.26
CA LEU A 78 25.84 -11.82 -1.54
C LEU A 78 25.14 -12.28 -0.25
N GLN A 79 25.89 -12.67 0.78
CA GLN A 79 25.33 -13.00 2.10
C GLN A 79 24.68 -11.79 2.76
N GLN A 80 25.31 -10.61 2.68
CA GLN A 80 24.77 -9.37 3.22
C GLN A 80 23.48 -8.95 2.47
N GLU A 81 23.48 -9.00 1.13
CA GLU A 81 22.29 -8.72 0.32
C GLU A 81 21.15 -9.70 0.61
N LEU A 82 21.45 -10.98 0.84
CA LEU A 82 20.45 -11.98 1.23
C LEU A 82 19.82 -11.69 2.60
N ILE A 83 20.64 -11.31 3.59
CA ILE A 83 20.18 -10.90 4.93
C ILE A 83 19.32 -9.64 4.84
N GLU A 84 19.74 -8.64 4.05
CA GLU A 84 18.98 -7.42 3.83
C GLU A 84 17.68 -7.66 3.06
N SER A 85 17.67 -8.59 2.11
CA SER A 85 16.47 -9.01 1.39
C SER A 85 15.48 -9.71 2.32
N HIS A 86 15.97 -10.61 3.17
CA HIS A 86 15.16 -11.28 4.19
C HIS A 86 14.58 -10.29 5.21
N ASN A 87 15.37 -9.30 5.66
CA ASN A 87 14.88 -8.24 6.56
C ASN A 87 13.80 -7.37 5.87
N ARG A 88 14.03 -6.95 4.62
CA ARG A 88 13.02 -6.22 3.82
C ARG A 88 11.73 -7.05 3.67
N GLN A 89 11.84 -8.35 3.42
CA GLN A 89 10.68 -9.24 3.37
C GLN A 89 9.94 -9.30 4.73
N ALA A 90 10.66 -9.46 5.84
CA ALA A 90 10.06 -9.48 7.18
C ALA A 90 9.33 -8.16 7.51
N ASP A 91 9.88 -7.01 7.11
CA ASP A 91 9.25 -5.69 7.26
C ASP A 91 7.98 -5.54 6.39
N HIS A 92 7.98 -6.08 5.18
CA HIS A 92 6.79 -6.16 4.33
C HIS A 92 5.73 -7.09 4.94
N GLU A 93 6.11 -8.24 5.51
CA GLU A 93 5.18 -9.12 6.22
C GLU A 93 4.62 -8.49 7.51
N ASN A 94 5.42 -7.69 8.22
CA ASN A 94 4.99 -6.89 9.36
C ASN A 94 3.93 -5.86 8.94
N THR A 95 4.21 -5.03 7.93
CA THR A 95 3.26 -4.02 7.44
C THR A 95 2.00 -4.64 6.81
N ILE A 96 2.08 -5.83 6.20
CA ILE A 96 0.90 -6.59 5.76
C ILE A 96 0.06 -7.06 6.95
N ARG A 97 0.68 -7.55 8.03
CA ARG A 97 -0.03 -7.94 9.26
C ARG A 97 -0.72 -6.75 9.92
N GLU A 98 -0.04 -5.61 10.03
CA GLU A 98 -0.62 -4.36 10.56
C GLU A 98 -1.79 -3.87 9.70
N CYS A 99 -1.64 -3.84 8.36
CA CYS A 99 -2.73 -3.51 7.44
C CYS A 99 -3.94 -4.44 7.61
N LYS A 100 -3.72 -5.76 7.76
CA LYS A 100 -4.80 -6.74 7.98
C LYS A 100 -5.54 -6.50 9.31
N ILE A 101 -4.81 -6.24 10.39
CA ILE A 101 -5.41 -5.88 11.68
C ILE A 101 -6.25 -4.60 11.53
N ARG A 102 -5.68 -3.57 10.89
CA ARG A 102 -6.37 -2.29 10.69
C ARG A 102 -7.62 -2.40 9.82
N ILE A 103 -7.60 -3.25 8.79
CA ILE A 103 -8.80 -3.56 7.99
C ILE A 103 -9.86 -4.22 8.88
N SER A 104 -9.50 -5.22 9.68
CA SER A 104 -10.44 -5.90 10.58
C SER A 104 -11.05 -4.97 11.63
N GLU A 105 -10.26 -4.04 12.20
CA GLU A 105 -10.77 -2.98 13.09
C GLU A 105 -11.79 -2.07 12.39
N LEU A 106 -11.49 -1.63 11.16
CA LEU A 106 -12.36 -0.77 10.37
C LEU A 106 -13.63 -1.48 9.93
N GLU A 107 -13.55 -2.75 9.56
CA GLU A 107 -14.71 -3.61 9.26
C GLU A 107 -15.59 -3.81 10.50
N ALA A 108 -15.00 -4.07 11.66
CA ALA A 108 -15.75 -4.18 12.92
C ALA A 108 -16.41 -2.85 13.34
N ALA A 109 -15.72 -1.71 13.15
CA ALA A 109 -16.28 -0.39 13.41
C ALA A 109 -17.42 -0.05 12.42
N ASN A 110 -17.24 -0.32 11.13
CA ASN A 110 -18.24 -0.10 10.08
C ASN A 110 -19.47 -1.01 10.28
N LYS A 111 -19.26 -2.26 10.71
CA LYS A 111 -20.33 -3.16 11.15
C LYS A 111 -21.12 -2.58 12.32
N ARG A 112 -20.45 -2.11 13.39
CA ARG A 112 -21.12 -1.46 14.54
C ARG A 112 -21.92 -0.23 14.12
N LEU A 113 -21.37 0.62 13.23
CA LEU A 113 -22.08 1.79 12.72
C LEU A 113 -23.34 1.39 11.94
N ARG A 114 -23.25 0.38 11.06
CA ARG A 114 -24.41 -0.17 10.34
C ARG A 114 -25.45 -0.85 11.24
N GLU A 115 -25.02 -1.43 12.36
CA GLU A 115 -25.92 -2.03 13.36
C GLU A 115 -26.58 -0.96 14.26
N HIS A 116 -25.91 0.18 14.47
CA HIS A 116 -26.39 1.32 15.27
C HIS A 116 -27.31 2.28 14.47
N GLU A 117 -27.16 2.34 13.15
CA GLU A 117 -27.89 3.24 12.25
C GLU A 117 -28.86 2.45 11.34
N PRO A 118 -29.94 1.88 11.90
CA PRO A 118 -31.25 2.46 11.57
C PRO A 118 -32.33 2.43 12.69
N PHE A 119 -32.10 1.75 13.83
CA PHE A 119 -33.19 1.42 14.77
C PHE A 119 -33.48 2.50 15.82
N GLU A 120 -32.49 3.20 16.38
CA GLU A 120 -32.78 4.26 17.37
C GLU A 120 -33.39 5.52 16.73
N GLY A 121 -33.00 5.86 15.50
CA GLY A 121 -33.44 7.09 14.84
C GLY A 121 -34.94 7.11 14.52
N VAL A 122 -35.41 6.23 13.65
CA VAL A 122 -36.81 6.29 13.17
C VAL A 122 -37.78 5.57 14.10
N ALA A 123 -37.41 4.40 14.65
CA ALA A 123 -38.30 3.67 15.55
C ALA A 123 -38.40 4.35 16.93
N GLY A 124 -37.28 4.85 17.48
CA GLY A 124 -37.29 5.65 18.70
C GLY A 124 -38.15 6.91 18.57
N LEU A 125 -38.00 7.69 17.49
CA LEU A 125 -38.88 8.85 17.23
C LEU A 125 -40.36 8.45 17.01
N GLN A 126 -40.65 7.25 16.50
CA GLN A 126 -42.02 6.74 16.40
C GLN A 126 -42.59 6.36 17.78
N GLU A 127 -41.80 5.72 18.65
CA GLU A 127 -42.20 5.40 20.03
C GLU A 127 -42.39 6.65 20.89
N GLU A 128 -41.53 7.66 20.74
CA GLU A 128 -41.69 8.99 21.35
C GLU A 128 -42.96 9.69 20.84
N LEU A 129 -43.21 9.67 19.52
CA LEU A 129 -44.41 10.26 18.92
C LEU A 129 -45.70 9.57 19.38
N ILE A 130 -45.68 8.24 19.52
CA ILE A 130 -46.80 7.48 20.11
C ILE A 130 -47.01 7.89 21.57
N SER A 131 -45.94 7.97 22.36
CA SER A 131 -45.98 8.38 23.76
C SER A 131 -46.52 9.80 23.96
N VAL A 132 -46.12 10.75 23.10
CA VAL A 132 -46.64 12.12 23.09
C VAL A 132 -48.12 12.14 22.71
N LYS A 133 -48.53 11.40 21.67
CA LYS A 133 -49.95 11.31 21.26
C LYS A 133 -50.84 10.69 22.33
N MET A 134 -50.38 9.69 23.07
CA MET A 134 -51.12 9.11 24.19
C MET A 134 -51.34 10.14 25.29
N ARG A 135 -50.30 10.86 25.71
CA ARG A 135 -50.37 11.94 26.71
C ARG A 135 -51.28 13.09 26.27
N GLU A 136 -51.27 13.42 24.97
CA GLU A 136 -52.16 14.43 24.38
C GLU A 136 -53.63 13.97 24.39
N ALA A 137 -53.89 12.69 24.08
CA ALA A 137 -55.24 12.11 24.13
C ALA A 137 -55.81 12.09 25.56
N GLU A 138 -54.98 11.72 26.55
CA GLU A 138 -55.32 11.75 27.98
C GLU A 138 -55.67 13.17 28.45
N SER A 139 -54.83 14.16 28.12
CA SER A 139 -55.08 15.57 28.44
C SER A 139 -56.37 16.09 27.79
N ASN A 140 -56.60 15.78 26.51
CA ASN A 140 -57.83 16.16 25.81
C ASN A 140 -59.09 15.49 26.40
N LEU A 141 -58.98 14.27 26.93
CA LEU A 141 -60.09 13.59 27.61
C LEU A 141 -60.38 14.24 28.97
N ALA A 142 -59.34 14.53 29.76
CA ALA A 142 -59.49 15.26 31.03
C ALA A 142 -60.15 16.64 30.84
N VAL A 143 -59.76 17.40 29.80
CA VAL A 143 -60.40 18.69 29.46
C VAL A 143 -61.88 18.52 29.07
N LYS A 144 -62.25 17.45 28.36
CA LYS A 144 -63.66 17.15 28.04
C LYS A 144 -64.47 16.83 29.30
N GLU A 145 -63.94 16.02 30.21
CA GLU A 145 -64.61 15.75 31.49
C GLU A 145 -64.79 17.02 32.33
N MET A 146 -63.76 17.88 32.40
CA MET A 146 -63.86 19.13 33.16
C MET A 146 -64.91 20.08 32.56
N ARG A 147 -65.03 20.15 31.22
CA ARG A 147 -66.11 20.89 30.56
C ARG A 147 -67.49 20.28 30.84
N GLN A 148 -67.60 18.96 30.90
CA GLN A 148 -68.85 18.30 31.29
C GLN A 148 -69.24 18.63 32.73
N ARG A 149 -68.31 18.47 33.70
CA ARG A 149 -68.54 18.83 35.11
C ARG A 149 -68.94 20.30 35.28
N LEU A 150 -68.34 21.19 34.49
CA LEU A 150 -68.69 22.61 34.47
C LEU A 150 -70.12 22.82 33.94
N ALA A 151 -70.52 22.17 32.84
CA ALA A 151 -71.88 22.25 32.31
C ALA A 151 -72.93 21.64 33.27
N GLU A 152 -72.59 20.57 34.00
CA GLU A 152 -73.43 20.00 35.07
C GLU A 152 -73.61 20.98 36.24
N LEU A 153 -72.53 21.66 36.66
CA LEU A 153 -72.57 22.72 37.65
C LEU A 153 -73.38 23.94 37.18
N GLU A 154 -73.23 24.37 35.92
CA GLU A 154 -74.05 25.43 35.32
C GLU A 154 -75.53 25.05 35.29
N GLN A 155 -75.87 23.79 34.97
CA GLN A 155 -77.26 23.31 35.05
C GLN A 155 -77.79 23.27 36.48
N HIS A 156 -76.99 22.83 37.45
CA HIS A 156 -77.39 22.86 38.87
C HIS A 156 -77.56 24.28 39.38
N TRP A 157 -76.67 25.20 38.99
CA TRP A 157 -76.80 26.62 39.29
C TRP A 157 -78.04 27.24 38.65
N ALA A 158 -78.30 26.96 37.36
CA ALA A 158 -79.50 27.44 36.67
C ALA A 158 -80.80 26.90 37.30
N LYS A 159 -80.84 25.62 37.70
CA LYS A 159 -81.95 25.02 38.45
C LYS A 159 -82.13 25.68 39.82
N TYR A 160 -81.04 25.90 40.56
CA TYR A 160 -81.07 26.56 41.87
C TYR A 160 -81.54 28.02 41.76
N VAL A 161 -81.01 28.79 40.80
CA VAL A 161 -81.45 30.15 40.51
C VAL A 161 -82.92 30.16 40.12
N HIS A 162 -83.38 29.27 39.23
CA HIS A 162 -84.79 29.17 38.86
C HIS A 162 -85.69 28.84 40.05
N MET A 163 -85.29 27.90 40.91
CA MET A 163 -86.03 27.55 42.14
C MET A 163 -86.08 28.72 43.14
N ARG A 164 -85.08 29.61 43.13
CA ARG A 164 -84.98 30.78 44.02
C ARG A 164 -85.63 32.05 43.46
N THR A 165 -85.75 32.18 42.13
CA THR A 165 -86.46 33.29 41.47
C THR A 165 -87.93 32.97 41.19
N PHE A 166 -88.29 31.69 41.14
CA PHE A 166 -89.67 31.18 41.04
C PHE A 166 -90.06 30.37 42.28
N GLU A 167 -89.76 30.87 43.49
CA GLU A 167 -90.63 30.53 44.62
C GLU A 167 -92.02 31.12 44.33
N PRO A 168 -93.09 30.30 44.27
CA PRO A 168 -94.41 30.81 44.01
C PRO A 168 -94.98 31.41 45.29
N ASN A 169 -94.85 32.73 45.47
CA ASN A 169 -95.75 33.42 46.39
C ASN A 169 -97.16 33.40 45.76
N VAL A 170 -98.01 32.50 46.25
CA VAL A 170 -99.31 32.19 45.66
C VAL A 170 -100.32 33.31 45.96
N THR A 171 -100.34 34.35 45.13
CA THR A 171 -101.49 35.25 44.96
C THR A 171 -101.61 35.83 43.54
N THR A 172 -102.50 35.21 42.74
CA THR A 172 -103.47 35.83 41.79
C THR A 172 -103.04 36.73 40.61
N ALA A 173 -103.72 36.47 39.47
CA ALA A 173 -104.03 37.34 38.32
C ALA A 173 -102.88 37.62 37.30
N GLU A 174 -102.94 37.06 36.08
CA GLU A 174 -103.57 37.62 34.85
C GLU A 174 -102.73 38.75 34.19
N SER A 175 -102.50 38.84 32.86
CA SER A 175 -102.90 38.04 31.67
C SER A 175 -102.11 38.50 30.42
N ASN A 176 -102.27 37.80 29.27
CA ASN A 176 -101.95 38.17 27.87
C ASN A 176 -100.44 38.14 27.42
N GLU A 177 -100.01 37.34 26.44
CA GLU A 177 -100.26 37.36 24.96
C GLU A 177 -99.55 38.52 24.21
N ALA A 178 -98.91 38.36 23.03
CA ALA A 178 -98.53 37.18 22.24
C ALA A 178 -97.44 37.50 21.16
N THR A 179 -96.71 36.47 20.72
CA THR A 179 -96.07 36.23 19.38
C THR A 179 -95.52 37.35 18.47
N SER A 180 -94.27 37.23 18.01
CA SER A 180 -93.93 36.98 16.58
C SER A 180 -92.41 36.80 16.32
N ASN A 181 -92.06 36.07 15.25
CA ASN A 181 -90.68 35.76 14.82
C ASN A 181 -90.09 36.88 13.95
N ASP A 182 -88.75 37.00 13.91
CA ASP A 182 -88.02 36.76 12.64
C ASP A 182 -86.54 36.38 12.88
N SER A 183 -85.89 35.81 11.86
CA SER A 183 -84.52 35.29 11.87
C SER A 183 -83.58 36.13 11.01
N SER A 184 -82.39 36.46 11.48
CA SER A 184 -81.18 36.50 10.63
C SER A 184 -79.89 36.74 11.41
N ASN A 185 -78.79 36.31 10.81
CA ASN A 185 -77.45 36.20 11.38
C ASN A 185 -76.59 37.41 10.95
N SER A 186 -75.89 38.07 11.89
CA SER A 186 -74.47 38.45 11.69
C SER A 186 -73.88 39.28 12.83
N THR A 187 -72.61 39.00 13.08
CA THR A 187 -71.65 39.66 13.95
C THR A 187 -71.54 41.18 13.77
N SER A 188 -71.92 41.96 14.80
CA SER A 188 -71.10 43.09 15.27
C SER A 188 -71.45 43.42 16.73
N LEU A 189 -70.50 43.22 17.66
CA LEU A 189 -70.68 43.57 19.07
C LEU A 189 -70.51 45.08 19.24
N SER A 190 -71.57 45.82 18.91
CA SER A 190 -71.63 47.28 19.09
C SER A 190 -71.52 47.66 20.56
N VAL A 191 -70.51 48.47 20.88
CA VAL A 191 -70.17 48.98 22.22
C VAL A 191 -71.34 49.76 22.88
N ASN A 192 -72.34 50.16 22.09
CA ASN A 192 -73.54 50.85 22.54
C ASN A 192 -74.46 49.98 23.42
N SER A 193 -74.39 48.65 23.32
CA SER A 193 -75.18 47.73 24.15
C SER A 193 -74.76 47.75 25.63
N ALA A 194 -73.46 47.92 25.92
CA ALA A 194 -72.95 48.01 27.29
C ALA A 194 -73.45 49.28 28.00
N ARG A 195 -73.46 50.43 27.30
CA ARG A 195 -74.04 51.68 27.82
C ARG A 195 -75.54 51.57 28.08
N ALA A 196 -76.30 50.92 27.19
CA ALA A 196 -77.74 50.71 27.38
C ALA A 196 -78.03 49.81 28.61
N ARG A 197 -77.21 48.77 28.84
CA ARG A 197 -77.32 47.90 30.02
C ARG A 197 -77.00 48.65 31.32
N LEU A 198 -75.91 49.44 31.35
CA LEU A 198 -75.57 50.28 32.50
C LEU A 198 -76.67 51.30 32.82
N ALA A 199 -77.17 52.04 31.81
CA ALA A 199 -78.24 53.03 32.01
C ALA A 199 -79.52 52.42 32.61
N LYS A 200 -79.85 51.16 32.25
CA LYS A 200 -81.03 50.46 32.78
C LYS A 200 -80.86 50.05 34.26
N ILE A 201 -79.64 49.72 34.68
CA ILE A 201 -79.30 49.45 36.09
C ILE A 201 -79.34 50.76 36.90
N THR A 202 -78.73 51.84 36.39
CA THR A 202 -78.73 53.16 37.05
C THR A 202 -80.14 53.73 37.22
N ALA A 203 -81.03 53.53 36.24
CA ALA A 203 -82.43 53.96 36.35
C ALA A 203 -83.20 53.20 37.45
N SER A 204 -82.91 51.91 37.65
CA SER A 204 -83.55 51.11 38.70
C SER A 204 -83.09 51.50 40.11
N PHE A 205 -81.88 52.03 40.25
CA PHE A 205 -81.27 52.39 41.55
C PHE A 205 -81.75 53.74 42.10
N ILE A 206 -82.32 54.61 41.25
CA ILE A 206 -82.72 55.99 41.62
C ILE A 206 -84.25 56.13 41.77
N GLY A 207 -85.04 55.20 41.25
CA GLY A 207 -86.51 55.30 41.17
C GLY A 207 -87.33 54.66 42.29
N GLY A 208 -86.71 53.90 43.21
CA GLY A 208 -87.43 53.13 44.24
C GLY A 208 -87.58 53.89 45.56
N SER A 209 -88.78 54.39 45.87
CA SER A 209 -89.16 54.88 47.21
C SER A 209 -90.26 54.02 47.80
N SER A 210 -89.92 53.13 48.74
CA SER A 210 -90.85 52.62 49.76
C SER A 210 -90.09 51.96 50.92
N ASP A 211 -90.65 52.04 52.11
CA ASP A 211 -90.18 51.56 53.42
C ASP A 211 -89.41 50.22 53.46
N GLY A 212 -88.36 50.21 54.31
CA GLY A 212 -87.99 49.06 55.15
C GLY A 212 -87.01 48.03 54.58
N ASP A 213 -85.87 47.87 55.27
CA ASP A 213 -84.93 46.73 55.23
C ASP A 213 -84.10 46.51 53.92
N ASP A 214 -84.67 46.73 52.74
CA ASP A 214 -84.05 46.36 51.44
C ASP A 214 -82.77 47.15 51.10
N GLY A 215 -82.65 48.38 51.60
CA GLY A 215 -81.44 49.21 51.47
C GLY A 215 -80.19 48.63 52.14
N CYS A 216 -80.35 47.78 53.16
CA CYS A 216 -79.22 47.12 53.81
C CYS A 216 -78.71 45.94 52.98
N VAL A 217 -79.62 45.22 52.31
CA VAL A 217 -79.30 44.06 51.46
C VAL A 217 -78.52 44.52 50.23
N THR A 218 -79.00 45.56 49.54
CA THR A 218 -78.36 46.11 48.33
C THR A 218 -76.96 46.69 48.58
N ILE A 219 -76.71 47.33 49.73
CA ILE A 219 -75.37 47.80 50.11
C ILE A 219 -74.42 46.61 50.32
N ARG A 220 -74.88 45.58 51.04
CA ARG A 220 -74.09 44.37 51.31
C ARG A 220 -73.75 43.58 50.03
N GLU A 221 -74.68 43.51 49.09
CA GLU A 221 -74.43 42.92 47.76
C GLU A 221 -73.36 43.69 46.96
N LEU A 222 -73.31 45.02 47.07
CA LEU A 222 -72.26 45.84 46.45
C LEU A 222 -70.90 45.65 47.13
N GLU A 223 -70.86 45.47 48.45
CA GLU A 223 -69.65 45.12 49.20
C GLU A 223 -69.13 43.73 48.80
N ASP A 224 -70.00 42.73 48.69
CA ASP A 224 -69.65 41.38 48.24
C ASP A 224 -69.18 41.37 46.78
N GLN A 225 -69.81 42.17 45.89
CA GLN A 225 -69.35 42.36 44.52
C GLN A 225 -67.95 43.02 44.46
N LEU A 226 -67.71 44.05 45.28
CA LEU A 226 -66.41 44.71 45.39
C LEU A 226 -65.34 43.75 45.93
N MET A 227 -65.69 42.90 46.91
CA MET A 227 -64.82 41.84 47.43
C MET A 227 -64.49 40.83 46.33
N GLY A 228 -65.48 40.38 45.56
CA GLY A 228 -65.28 39.48 44.41
C GLY A 228 -64.43 40.08 43.29
N VAL A 229 -64.52 41.40 43.05
CA VAL A 229 -63.63 42.12 42.12
C VAL A 229 -62.20 42.17 42.67
N ARG A 230 -62.00 42.48 43.96
CA ARG A 230 -60.68 42.49 44.60
C ARG A 230 -60.00 41.13 44.60
N ILE A 231 -60.75 40.05 44.87
CA ILE A 231 -60.22 38.68 44.81
C ILE A 231 -59.72 38.39 43.39
N LYS A 232 -60.55 38.64 42.37
CA LYS A 232 -60.16 38.46 40.95
C LYS A 232 -58.97 39.33 40.54
N GLU A 233 -58.87 40.56 41.05
CA GLU A 233 -57.71 41.42 40.80
C GLU A 233 -56.43 40.84 41.41
N VAL A 234 -56.50 40.31 42.64
CA VAL A 234 -55.39 39.63 43.31
C VAL A 234 -55.00 38.34 42.58
N ASP A 235 -55.97 37.54 42.12
CA ASP A 235 -55.75 36.32 41.34
C ASP A 235 -55.05 36.64 40.01
N ASN A 236 -55.57 37.61 39.24
CA ASN A 236 -54.93 38.08 38.00
C ASN A 236 -53.50 38.62 38.23
N LEU A 237 -53.25 39.27 39.37
CA LEU A 237 -51.91 39.75 39.75
C LEU A 237 -50.97 38.60 40.17
N ALA A 238 -51.50 37.48 40.66
CA ALA A 238 -50.73 36.26 40.94
C ALA A 238 -50.38 35.54 39.63
N GLU A 239 -51.36 35.29 38.76
CA GLU A 239 -51.16 34.72 37.42
C GLU A 239 -50.13 35.52 36.61
N LEU A 240 -50.21 36.85 36.63
CA LEU A 240 -49.28 37.74 35.92
C LEU A 240 -47.85 37.68 36.50
N LYS A 241 -47.68 37.36 37.79
CA LYS A 241 -46.34 37.13 38.38
C LYS A 241 -45.81 35.76 37.99
N GLU A 242 -46.64 34.72 38.02
CA GLU A 242 -46.29 33.37 37.59
C GLU A 242 -45.85 33.35 36.12
N MET A 243 -46.64 33.97 35.23
CA MET A 243 -46.31 34.09 33.81
C MET A 243 -45.00 34.87 33.57
N ARG A 244 -44.71 35.91 34.36
CA ARG A 244 -43.42 36.63 34.29
C ARG A 244 -42.24 35.76 34.72
N GLN A 245 -42.39 35.00 35.81
CA GLN A 245 -41.37 34.03 36.20
C GLN A 245 -41.16 32.98 35.10
N LYS A 246 -42.26 32.49 34.49
CA LYS A 246 -42.17 31.51 33.41
C LYS A 246 -41.46 32.04 32.16
N VAL A 247 -41.67 33.32 31.82
CA VAL A 247 -40.89 33.99 30.75
C VAL A 247 -39.40 34.00 31.09
N MET A 248 -39.01 34.40 32.30
CA MET A 248 -37.58 34.42 32.72
C MET A 248 -36.94 33.02 32.73
N GLU A 249 -37.68 31.99 33.14
CA GLU A 249 -37.23 30.59 33.05
C GLU A 249 -37.00 30.16 31.59
N LEU A 250 -37.95 30.47 30.70
CA LEU A 250 -37.86 30.14 29.27
C LEU A 250 -36.76 30.93 28.56
N GLU A 251 -36.54 32.20 28.89
CA GLU A 251 -35.42 33.02 28.39
C GLU A 251 -34.08 32.42 28.80
N THR A 252 -33.96 31.99 30.06
CA THR A 252 -32.74 31.32 30.56
C THR A 252 -32.51 29.99 29.86
N GLN A 253 -33.56 29.17 29.71
CA GLN A 253 -33.50 27.90 28.99
C GLN A 253 -33.11 28.11 27.51
N ASN A 254 -33.68 29.11 26.85
CA ASN A 254 -33.36 29.46 25.47
C ASN A 254 -31.89 29.88 25.33
N HIS A 255 -31.38 30.70 26.25
CA HIS A 255 -29.97 31.10 26.26
C HIS A 255 -29.02 29.90 26.45
N VAL A 256 -29.37 28.95 27.32
CA VAL A 256 -28.60 27.71 27.51
C VAL A 256 -28.63 26.84 26.24
N CYS A 257 -29.81 26.62 25.64
CA CYS A 257 -29.94 25.86 24.39
C CYS A 257 -29.16 26.51 23.23
N THR A 258 -29.24 27.83 23.07
CA THR A 258 -28.51 28.57 22.04
C THR A 258 -27.00 28.42 22.21
N ASN A 259 -26.49 28.53 23.45
CA ASN A 259 -25.07 28.30 23.72
C ASN A 259 -24.63 26.86 23.48
N GLN A 260 -25.49 25.88 23.77
CA GLN A 260 -25.20 24.46 23.52
C GLN A 260 -25.14 24.16 22.01
N ILE A 261 -26.10 24.67 21.23
CA ILE A 261 -26.10 24.57 19.76
C ILE A 261 -24.82 25.21 19.20
N ARG A 262 -24.45 26.43 19.63
CA ARG A 262 -23.22 27.09 19.15
C ARG A 262 -21.95 26.27 19.42
N ARG A 263 -21.85 25.61 20.58
CA ARG A 263 -20.72 24.72 20.89
C ARG A 263 -20.70 23.50 19.97
N GLN A 264 -21.87 22.89 19.74
CA GLN A 264 -22.00 21.76 18.82
C GLN A 264 -21.67 22.15 17.38
N ASP A 265 -22.07 23.34 16.92
CA ASP A 265 -21.71 23.87 15.61
C ASP A 265 -20.18 24.11 15.48
N GLU A 266 -19.53 24.61 16.53
CA GLU A 266 -18.07 24.79 16.58
C GLU A 266 -17.30 23.46 16.60
N GLU A 267 -17.80 22.46 17.32
CA GLU A 267 -17.26 21.09 17.32
C GLU A 267 -17.46 20.42 15.95
N MET A 268 -18.65 20.53 15.37
CA MET A 268 -18.96 20.03 14.02
C MET A 268 -18.11 20.72 12.94
N LYS A 269 -17.83 22.02 13.08
CA LYS A 269 -16.91 22.75 12.19
C LYS A 269 -15.49 22.22 12.31
N ARG A 270 -14.99 22.04 13.54
CA ARG A 270 -13.64 21.50 13.79
C ARG A 270 -13.48 20.09 13.19
N VAL A 271 -14.45 19.20 13.43
CA VAL A 271 -14.43 17.83 12.88
C VAL A 271 -14.46 17.84 11.34
N ARG A 272 -15.20 18.76 10.71
CA ARG A 272 -15.17 18.93 9.23
C ARG A 272 -13.79 19.38 8.74
N GLU A 273 -13.18 20.37 9.39
CA GLU A 273 -11.83 20.86 9.06
C GLU A 273 -10.76 19.76 9.24
N GLU A 274 -10.86 18.96 10.30
CA GLU A 274 -9.99 17.78 10.52
C GLU A 274 -10.18 16.71 9.42
N ILE A 275 -11.43 16.40 9.04
CA ILE A 275 -11.73 15.47 7.94
C ILE A 275 -11.15 15.99 6.61
N GLU A 276 -11.30 17.28 6.30
CA GLU A 276 -10.77 17.87 5.08
C GLU A 276 -9.23 17.84 5.04
N ALA A 277 -8.57 18.11 6.17
CA ALA A 277 -7.13 18.01 6.31
C ALA A 277 -6.63 16.57 6.12
N VAL A 278 -7.25 15.58 6.77
CA VAL A 278 -6.91 14.15 6.62
C VAL A 278 -7.16 13.69 5.18
N GLN A 279 -8.25 14.12 4.54
CA GLN A 279 -8.49 13.80 3.13
C GLN A 279 -7.44 14.43 2.21
N LYS A 280 -6.95 15.64 2.49
CA LYS A 280 -5.87 16.26 1.72
C LYS A 280 -4.59 15.43 1.80
N VAL A 281 -4.16 15.07 3.00
CA VAL A 281 -2.98 14.20 3.23
C VAL A 281 -3.17 12.85 2.53
N ARG A 282 -4.37 12.26 2.58
CA ARG A 282 -4.67 11.00 1.86
C ARG A 282 -4.48 11.16 0.35
N ARG A 283 -5.01 12.23 -0.27
CA ARG A 283 -4.84 12.49 -1.71
C ARG A 283 -3.38 12.67 -2.11
N GLU A 284 -2.59 13.34 -1.26
CA GLU A 284 -1.14 13.53 -1.46
C GLU A 284 -0.39 12.19 -1.38
N LEU A 285 -0.62 11.38 -0.35
CA LEU A 285 -0.04 10.04 -0.21
C LEU A 285 -0.45 9.09 -1.35
N GLU A 286 -1.72 9.12 -1.77
CA GLU A 286 -2.18 8.35 -2.93
C GLU A 286 -1.47 8.80 -4.23
N ALA A 287 -1.14 10.09 -4.38
CA ALA A 287 -0.39 10.59 -5.53
C ALA A 287 1.07 10.12 -5.51
N SER A 288 1.75 10.22 -4.35
CA SER A 288 3.11 9.68 -4.16
C SER A 288 3.16 8.17 -4.42
N LEU A 289 2.17 7.40 -3.94
CA LEU A 289 2.09 5.96 -4.20
C LEU A 289 1.93 5.63 -5.69
N ARG A 290 1.15 6.42 -6.44
CA ARG A 290 1.04 6.27 -7.91
C ARG A 290 2.38 6.60 -8.60
N GLN A 291 3.10 7.62 -8.13
CA GLN A 291 4.41 7.98 -8.67
C GLN A 291 5.47 6.89 -8.42
N GLU A 292 5.54 6.32 -7.20
CA GLU A 292 6.47 5.22 -6.92
C GLU A 292 6.13 3.96 -7.71
N ARG A 293 4.85 3.60 -7.85
CA ARG A 293 4.44 2.48 -8.72
C ARG A 293 4.89 2.67 -10.17
N GLN A 294 4.78 3.89 -10.70
CA GLN A 294 5.26 4.21 -12.04
C GLN A 294 6.80 4.10 -12.14
N ARG A 295 7.54 4.57 -11.12
CA ARG A 295 9.01 4.43 -11.04
C ARG A 295 9.46 2.96 -10.96
N CYS A 296 8.74 2.13 -10.21
CA CYS A 296 9.02 0.69 -10.14
C CYS A 296 8.79 0.02 -11.50
N ALA A 297 7.65 0.27 -12.15
CA ALA A 297 7.36 -0.28 -13.47
C ALA A 297 8.37 0.17 -14.56
N GLN A 298 8.87 1.41 -14.46
CA GLN A 298 9.95 1.90 -15.33
C GLN A 298 11.24 1.12 -15.12
N ARG A 299 11.71 0.96 -13.87
CA ARG A 299 12.92 0.17 -13.55
C ARG A 299 12.78 -1.30 -13.93
N GLU A 300 11.61 -1.89 -13.75
CA GLU A 300 11.32 -3.27 -14.18
C GLU A 300 11.42 -3.41 -15.70
N SER A 301 10.89 -2.43 -16.46
CA SER A 301 11.07 -2.36 -17.92
C SER A 301 12.53 -2.21 -18.33
N GLU A 302 13.30 -1.35 -17.65
CA GLU A 302 14.74 -1.14 -17.91
C GLU A 302 15.56 -2.42 -17.65
N LEU A 303 15.27 -3.14 -16.55
CA LEU A 303 15.92 -4.42 -16.22
C LEU A 303 15.56 -5.53 -17.23
N ASN A 304 14.30 -5.59 -17.66
CA ASN A 304 13.86 -6.52 -18.70
C ASN A 304 14.55 -6.23 -20.05
N GLU A 305 14.70 -4.97 -20.42
CA GLU A 305 15.45 -4.56 -21.63
C GLU A 305 16.94 -4.96 -21.54
N GLN A 306 17.59 -4.70 -20.39
CA GLN A 306 18.98 -5.10 -20.15
C GLN A 306 19.15 -6.63 -20.22
N CYS A 307 18.24 -7.40 -19.62
CA CYS A 307 18.26 -8.86 -19.69
C CYS A 307 18.12 -9.38 -21.12
N ILE A 308 17.26 -8.77 -21.94
CA ILE A 308 17.11 -9.11 -23.37
C ILE A 308 18.39 -8.74 -24.12
N MET A 309 18.99 -7.57 -23.84
CA MET A 309 20.22 -7.11 -24.48
C MET A 309 21.42 -8.03 -24.21
N GLU A 310 21.64 -8.45 -22.96
CA GLU A 310 22.71 -9.39 -22.63
C GLU A 310 22.49 -10.76 -23.27
N ARG A 311 21.24 -11.24 -23.34
CA ARG A 311 20.90 -12.48 -24.04
C ARG A 311 21.19 -12.40 -25.54
N LEU A 312 20.96 -11.24 -26.17
CA LEU A 312 21.31 -11.00 -27.57
C LEU A 312 22.84 -10.99 -27.77
N LYS A 313 23.60 -10.24 -26.95
CA LYS A 313 25.06 -10.22 -26.99
C LYS A 313 25.68 -11.62 -26.84
N TYR A 314 25.16 -12.43 -25.93
CA TYR A 314 25.59 -13.82 -25.76
C TYR A 314 25.30 -14.67 -27.00
N SER A 315 24.13 -14.49 -27.61
CA SER A 315 23.76 -15.17 -28.87
C SER A 315 24.66 -14.76 -30.05
N GLU A 316 25.01 -13.48 -30.15
CA GLU A 316 25.93 -12.95 -31.16
C GLU A 316 27.36 -13.51 -30.98
N ALA A 317 27.85 -13.55 -29.73
CA ALA A 317 29.14 -14.15 -29.41
C ALA A 317 29.17 -15.66 -29.72
N MET A 318 28.09 -16.38 -29.41
CA MET A 318 27.96 -17.81 -29.75
C MET A 318 27.97 -18.05 -31.26
N GLN A 319 27.26 -17.22 -32.03
CA GLN A 319 27.29 -17.27 -33.49
C GLN A 319 28.69 -17.01 -34.04
N SER A 320 29.39 -15.99 -33.52
CA SER A 320 30.78 -15.70 -33.92
C SER A 320 31.74 -16.87 -33.63
N ILE A 321 31.58 -17.53 -32.47
CA ILE A 321 32.34 -18.76 -32.14
C ILE A 321 32.03 -19.88 -33.15
N GLN A 322 30.77 -20.05 -33.54
CA GLN A 322 30.35 -21.05 -34.52
C GLN A 322 30.93 -20.76 -35.92
N ASP A 323 30.90 -19.50 -36.36
CA ASP A 323 31.47 -19.06 -37.64
C ASP A 323 32.99 -19.28 -37.67
N LEU A 324 33.70 -18.97 -36.57
CA LEU A 324 35.14 -19.22 -36.43
C LEU A 324 35.45 -20.72 -36.43
N ARG A 325 34.67 -21.57 -35.74
CA ARG A 325 34.80 -23.03 -35.80
C ARG A 325 34.57 -23.57 -37.22
N GLN A 326 33.61 -23.02 -37.95
CA GLN A 326 33.38 -23.37 -39.35
C GLN A 326 34.55 -22.94 -40.24
N MET A 327 35.15 -21.77 -40.02
CA MET A 327 36.33 -21.32 -40.75
C MET A 327 37.56 -22.18 -40.46
N ILE A 328 37.78 -22.57 -39.19
CA ILE A 328 38.86 -23.50 -38.80
C ILE A 328 38.70 -24.84 -39.52
N THR A 329 37.54 -25.47 -39.46
CA THR A 329 37.29 -26.76 -40.13
C THR A 329 37.42 -26.67 -41.65
N GLN A 330 37.03 -25.55 -42.28
CA GLN A 330 37.30 -25.31 -43.71
C GLN A 330 38.79 -25.17 -44.03
N LEU A 331 39.58 -24.53 -43.17
CA LEU A 331 41.03 -24.40 -43.34
C LEU A 331 41.76 -25.74 -43.12
N GLU A 332 41.30 -26.54 -42.15
CA GLU A 332 41.79 -27.90 -41.91
C GLU A 332 41.50 -28.81 -43.11
N LEU A 333 40.29 -28.75 -43.68
CA LEU A 333 39.94 -29.47 -44.90
C LEU A 333 40.85 -29.06 -46.07
N LYS A 334 41.00 -27.75 -46.34
CA LYS A 334 41.90 -27.25 -47.41
C LYS A 334 43.35 -27.66 -47.20
N LYS A 335 43.81 -27.76 -45.95
CA LYS A 335 45.16 -28.25 -45.59
C LYS A 335 45.30 -29.74 -45.91
N ALA A 336 44.28 -30.55 -45.64
CA ALA A 336 44.25 -31.97 -45.98
C ALA A 336 44.15 -32.21 -47.50
N GLU A 337 43.33 -31.42 -48.20
CA GLU A 337 43.25 -31.40 -49.68
C GLU A 337 44.60 -31.03 -50.30
N GLY A 338 45.26 -29.97 -49.81
CA GLY A 338 46.59 -29.57 -50.27
C GLY A 338 47.66 -30.63 -50.00
N TRP A 339 47.62 -31.27 -48.82
CA TRP A 339 48.53 -32.37 -48.49
C TRP A 339 48.34 -33.59 -49.40
N THR A 340 47.09 -34.04 -49.60
CA THR A 340 46.78 -35.16 -50.51
C THR A 340 47.11 -34.83 -51.97
N GLN A 341 46.80 -33.62 -52.44
CA GLN A 341 47.18 -33.15 -53.78
C GLN A 341 48.71 -33.15 -53.98
N ASN A 342 49.46 -32.71 -52.97
CA ASN A 342 50.93 -32.69 -53.03
C ASN A 342 51.52 -34.11 -52.96
N GLN A 343 50.89 -35.03 -52.22
CA GLN A 343 51.26 -36.45 -52.21
C GLN A 343 51.00 -37.12 -53.57
N LEU A 344 49.84 -36.84 -54.20
CA LEU A 344 49.50 -37.32 -55.54
C LEU A 344 50.45 -36.75 -56.61
N ARG A 345 50.79 -35.45 -56.54
CA ARG A 345 51.81 -34.83 -57.42
C ARG A 345 53.21 -35.41 -57.18
N GLY A 346 53.62 -35.62 -55.93
CA GLY A 346 54.91 -36.24 -55.59
C GLY A 346 55.01 -37.71 -56.00
N THR A 347 53.89 -38.40 -56.18
CA THR A 347 53.82 -39.76 -56.74
C THR A 347 53.74 -39.75 -58.28
N SER A 348 53.59 -38.57 -58.90
CA SER A 348 53.44 -38.33 -60.33
C SER A 348 54.45 -37.30 -60.84
N VAL A 349 55.75 -37.64 -60.79
CA VAL A 349 56.75 -37.42 -61.85
C VAL A 349 58.07 -38.10 -61.47
N CYS A 350 58.34 -39.22 -62.12
CA CYS A 350 59.51 -39.35 -62.99
C CYS A 350 58.90 -39.53 -64.40
N GLU A 351 59.36 -38.88 -65.47
CA GLU A 351 60.69 -38.34 -65.77
C GLU A 351 60.60 -36.95 -66.46
N VAL A 352 61.63 -36.10 -66.27
CA VAL A 352 62.29 -35.22 -67.28
C VAL A 352 61.37 -34.23 -68.07
N ASP A 353 61.53 -32.90 -67.96
CA ASP A 353 62.73 -32.12 -68.32
C ASP A 353 63.03 -30.88 -67.44
N ASP A 354 64.21 -30.30 -67.66
CA ASP A 354 64.90 -29.24 -66.90
C ASP A 354 64.39 -27.80 -67.16
N ASP A 355 64.47 -26.91 -66.17
CA ASP A 355 65.22 -25.63 -66.27
C ASP A 355 65.11 -24.72 -65.00
N SER A 356 66.19 -24.69 -64.22
CA SER A 356 66.70 -23.53 -63.45
C SER A 356 65.87 -22.85 -62.32
N VAL A 357 66.42 -22.87 -61.08
CA VAL A 357 67.09 -21.73 -60.39
C VAL A 357 67.18 -21.97 -58.87
N SER A 358 68.41 -21.98 -58.33
CA SER A 358 68.84 -21.88 -56.90
C SER A 358 68.16 -22.75 -55.82
N LEU A 359 68.89 -23.65 -55.16
CA LEU A 359 69.74 -23.38 -53.96
C LEU A 359 68.93 -22.74 -52.80
N GLN A 360 68.93 -23.27 -51.56
CA GLN A 360 70.03 -23.99 -50.90
C GLN A 360 69.54 -24.92 -49.77
N THR A 361 70.00 -26.16 -49.87
CA THR A 361 70.22 -27.22 -48.87
C THR A 361 70.35 -26.78 -47.40
N SER A 362 69.86 -27.54 -46.40
CA SER A 362 70.56 -28.70 -45.77
C SER A 362 69.97 -28.92 -44.34
N HIS A 363 70.10 -30.01 -43.55
CA HIS A 363 70.60 -31.40 -43.71
C HIS A 363 70.26 -32.29 -42.45
N LEU A 364 70.18 -33.63 -42.60
CA LEU A 364 70.18 -34.69 -41.53
C LEU A 364 68.99 -34.72 -40.51
N SER A 365 68.56 -35.81 -39.86
CA SER A 365 68.71 -37.29 -40.03
C SER A 365 67.74 -38.04 -39.06
N ILE A 366 67.48 -39.33 -39.31
CA ILE A 366 67.18 -40.46 -38.35
C ILE A 366 66.66 -40.11 -36.93
N GLY A 367 65.60 -40.72 -36.37
CA GLY A 367 64.75 -41.85 -36.77
C GLY A 367 64.10 -42.52 -35.53
N SER A 368 63.41 -43.65 -35.72
CA SER A 368 62.91 -44.61 -34.70
C SER A 368 61.65 -44.31 -33.85
N ASN A 369 60.65 -45.18 -34.09
CA ASN A 369 59.77 -45.89 -33.13
C ASN A 369 58.58 -45.18 -32.42
N GLY A 370 57.43 -45.89 -32.44
CA GLY A 370 56.38 -45.95 -31.39
C GLY A 370 55.53 -44.68 -31.18
N ASP A 371 54.21 -44.65 -31.34
CA ASP A 371 53.21 -45.71 -31.22
C ASP A 371 51.91 -45.33 -31.96
N VAL A 372 51.18 -46.34 -32.42
CA VAL A 372 49.86 -46.17 -33.02
C VAL A 372 48.81 -46.14 -31.90
N PHE A 373 48.40 -44.93 -31.49
CA PHE A 373 47.15 -44.74 -30.76
C PHE A 373 46.02 -44.41 -31.74
N SER A 374 45.49 -45.48 -32.36
CA SER A 374 44.24 -45.40 -33.10
C SER A 374 43.09 -45.28 -32.10
N LEU A 375 42.62 -44.07 -31.84
CA LEU A 375 41.41 -43.83 -31.04
C LEU A 375 40.24 -44.63 -31.61
N GLY A 376 39.58 -45.40 -30.75
CA GLY A 376 38.48 -46.28 -31.15
C GLY A 376 37.23 -45.50 -31.50
N SER A 377 36.39 -46.05 -32.39
CA SER A 377 35.10 -45.45 -32.77
C SER A 377 34.14 -45.26 -31.58
N GLU A 378 34.39 -45.91 -30.45
CA GLU A 378 33.58 -45.80 -29.23
C GLU A 378 33.91 -44.53 -28.43
N ASP A 379 35.19 -44.12 -28.35
CA ASP A 379 35.61 -42.88 -27.65
C ASP A 379 35.12 -41.63 -28.38
N MET A 380 35.13 -41.64 -29.72
CA MET A 380 34.51 -40.59 -30.54
C MET A 380 32.99 -40.49 -30.30
N ASN A 381 32.30 -41.62 -30.17
CA ASN A 381 30.85 -41.61 -29.89
C ASN A 381 30.55 -41.13 -28.46
N ALA A 382 31.41 -41.43 -27.48
CA ALA A 382 31.29 -40.90 -26.12
C ALA A 382 31.45 -39.37 -26.08
N LEU A 383 32.46 -38.83 -26.79
CA LEU A 383 32.68 -37.38 -26.86
C LEU A 383 31.52 -36.62 -27.56
N VAL A 384 30.90 -37.24 -28.57
CA VAL A 384 29.71 -36.69 -29.24
C VAL A 384 28.47 -36.75 -28.34
N ALA A 385 28.34 -37.79 -27.49
CA ALA A 385 27.26 -37.89 -26.53
C ALA A 385 27.35 -36.79 -25.44
N ASP A 386 28.54 -36.53 -24.90
CA ASP A 386 28.76 -35.47 -23.90
C ASP A 386 28.55 -34.05 -24.47
N MET A 387 28.68 -33.86 -25.79
CA MET A 387 28.33 -32.60 -26.46
C MET A 387 26.81 -32.39 -26.67
N THR A 388 25.96 -33.38 -26.39
CA THR A 388 24.50 -33.21 -26.50
C THR A 388 23.92 -32.51 -25.27
N VAL A 389 23.88 -31.17 -25.33
CA VAL A 389 23.22 -30.33 -24.32
C VAL A 389 21.76 -30.73 -24.18
N LYS A 390 21.41 -31.39 -23.07
CA LYS A 390 20.02 -31.59 -22.66
C LYS A 390 19.41 -30.23 -22.32
N VAL A 391 18.65 -29.66 -23.25
CA VAL A 391 17.74 -28.54 -22.97
C VAL A 391 16.70 -29.04 -21.95
N PRO A 392 16.58 -28.43 -20.76
CA PRO A 392 15.51 -28.76 -19.84
C PRO A 392 14.18 -28.32 -20.45
N VAL A 393 13.27 -29.26 -20.67
CA VAL A 393 11.89 -28.94 -21.03
C VAL A 393 11.19 -28.42 -19.77
N LEU A 394 11.11 -27.10 -19.65
CA LEU A 394 10.35 -26.41 -18.62
C LEU A 394 8.86 -26.41 -18.99
N ASP A 395 8.15 -27.47 -18.59
CA ASP A 395 6.71 -27.64 -18.86
C ASP A 395 5.90 -28.05 -17.60
N GLU A 396 6.49 -27.93 -16.40
CA GLU A 396 5.86 -28.28 -15.10
C GLU A 396 5.79 -27.10 -14.10
N LEU A 397 5.68 -25.86 -14.57
CA LEU A 397 5.50 -24.66 -13.70
C LEU A 397 4.34 -23.74 -14.13
N LEU A 398 3.30 -24.29 -14.78
CA LEU A 398 2.08 -23.54 -15.16
C LEU A 398 0.78 -24.05 -14.53
N GLU A 399 0.85 -25.00 -13.58
CA GLU A 399 -0.31 -25.58 -12.90
C GLU A 399 -0.12 -25.61 -11.36
N GLU A 400 0.05 -24.44 -10.74
CA GLU A 400 -0.37 -24.20 -9.34
C GLU A 400 -0.37 -22.69 -9.01
N GLY A 401 -1.56 -22.09 -8.82
CA GLY A 401 -1.67 -20.78 -8.15
C GLY A 401 -2.41 -19.62 -8.83
N SER A 402 -3.53 -19.82 -9.53
CA SER A 402 -4.44 -18.71 -9.91
C SER A 402 -5.93 -18.95 -9.65
N ASN A 403 -6.26 -19.80 -8.67
CA ASN A 403 -7.63 -19.91 -8.15
C ASN A 403 -8.00 -18.72 -7.26
N THR A 404 -8.25 -17.56 -7.87
CA THR A 404 -9.00 -16.46 -7.27
C THR A 404 -10.29 -16.23 -8.04
N GLU A 405 -11.23 -17.17 -7.91
CA GLU A 405 -12.61 -16.95 -8.33
C GLU A 405 -13.24 -15.83 -7.48
N THR A 406 -13.38 -14.64 -8.07
CA THR A 406 -14.26 -13.60 -7.51
C THR A 406 -15.71 -13.98 -7.84
N GLU A 407 -16.32 -14.81 -6.99
CA GLU A 407 -17.73 -15.20 -7.12
C GLU A 407 -18.65 -13.98 -6.85
N ASP A 408 -19.03 -13.26 -7.91
CA ASP A 408 -19.89 -12.07 -7.85
C ASP A 408 -21.36 -12.46 -7.53
N ARG A 409 -21.63 -12.73 -6.25
CA ARG A 409 -22.98 -13.05 -5.76
C ARG A 409 -23.86 -11.81 -5.66
N ARG A 410 -24.47 -11.43 -6.79
CA ARG A 410 -25.72 -10.64 -6.79
C ARG A 410 -26.80 -11.34 -5.95
N PRO A 411 -27.36 -10.70 -4.90
CA PRO A 411 -28.54 -11.22 -4.24
C PRO A 411 -29.76 -11.08 -5.17
N LYS A 412 -30.48 -12.19 -5.41
CA LYS A 412 -31.79 -12.15 -6.08
C LYS A 412 -32.81 -11.52 -5.14
N VAL A 413 -33.49 -10.49 -5.62
CA VAL A 413 -34.71 -9.96 -4.99
C VAL A 413 -35.86 -10.95 -5.23
N CYS A 414 -36.38 -11.53 -4.15
CA CYS A 414 -37.68 -12.21 -4.07
C CYS A 414 -38.21 -12.03 -2.65
N GLY A 415 -39.39 -11.41 -2.49
CA GLY A 415 -39.99 -11.06 -1.20
C GLY A 415 -40.40 -9.60 -1.19
#